data_AF-A0A956GTB4-F1
#
_entry.id   AF-A0A956GTB4-F1
#
_cell.length_a   1.000
_cell.length_b   1.000
_cell.length_c   1.000
_cell.angle_alpha   90.00
_cell.angle_beta   90.00
_cell.angle_gamma   90.00
#
_symmetry.space_group_name_H-M   'P 1'
#
loop_
_entity.id
_entity.type
_entity.pdbx_description
1 polymer ?
#
loop_
_entity_poly.entity_id
_entity_poly.type
_entity_poly.pdbx_seq_one_letter_code
_entity_poly.pdbx_strand_id
1 'polypeptide(L)'
;MLSRRTSIRRLIPVAACLILTWTASGCQGGADLGAACETQSDCADELQCFDGVCVPQCTRHTDCGDGHICRADGVCEVVESTVGHACDREMDCGPGQACVLDAEDIDGNGLLTSSCQLEAPGGVLDSTCRADADCRMGTCVIGRCVSLCVADEDCPVSHRCTIMPRELSPTETASFYGCLPARGNIVYDIPFTLPYQRFFLPVPGRARSVALVAEIDDPAQLVGVGSVKAPDGTELYVLPPSADSDEYFANPVRSFPTPAVSTLVLPQTAEDDALVPGAYQIELGSYRGIPEPQGTDVPRVTAIYKLDDTATLDVHFYFLDLADHPCVDEMGGETLDATSAQVATGGFQTEFLRELNVIFARAGIVVGNVTYEDVAPKRPDLDGLDASRLGDLLALSNRDGGASVFFTRTISPAGLQTLAGGPPGPPGVAGTRASGIAVSAATLCYRSWTQLARTTAHELARSLGLQRSVEPDGHLDALIDTDDTPQNLMYFSESGGTNLSLGQRQVLRVSPAMR
;
A
#
# COMPACT_ATOMS: atom_id res chain seq x y z
N MET A 1 -42.14 6.26 36.51
CA MET A 1 -42.16 6.90 37.84
C MET A 1 -41.23 8.10 37.80
N LEU A 2 -41.76 9.26 38.17
CA LEU A 2 -41.13 10.59 38.17
C LEU A 2 -39.84 10.63 39.00
N SER A 3 -38.89 11.53 38.70
CA SER A 3 -38.58 12.75 39.51
C SER A 3 -37.03 12.88 39.56
N ARG A 4 -36.31 14.00 39.54
CA ARG A 4 -36.55 15.45 39.52
C ARG A 4 -35.20 16.13 39.20
N ARG A 5 -35.28 17.31 38.59
CA ARG A 5 -34.19 18.31 38.47
C ARG A 5 -33.71 18.80 39.84
N THR A 6 -32.43 19.16 39.94
CA THR A 6 -31.94 20.10 40.98
C THR A 6 -31.02 21.14 40.35
N SER A 7 -31.63 22.29 40.06
CA SER A 7 -31.02 23.58 39.76
C SER A 7 -30.54 24.19 41.06
N ILE A 8 -29.24 24.53 41.16
CA ILE A 8 -28.72 25.34 42.28
C ILE A 8 -28.61 26.79 41.80
N ARG A 9 -29.56 27.62 42.28
CA ARG A 9 -29.44 29.08 42.33
C ARG A 9 -28.65 29.45 43.60
N ARG A 10 -27.64 30.30 43.47
CA ARG A 10 -27.10 31.08 44.60
C ARG A 10 -27.17 32.57 44.28
N LEU A 11 -27.60 33.31 45.29
CA LEU A 11 -27.82 34.76 45.35
C LEU A 11 -26.63 35.44 46.09
N ILE A 12 -26.19 36.60 45.54
CA ILE A 12 -25.83 37.88 46.21
C ILE A 12 -24.54 37.86 47.10
N PRO A 13 -23.54 38.77 46.90
CA PRO A 13 -23.69 40.21 47.23
C PRO A 13 -23.16 41.25 46.25
N VAL A 14 -23.91 42.35 46.22
CA VAL A 14 -23.53 43.71 45.81
C VAL A 14 -22.47 44.24 46.77
N ALA A 15 -21.30 44.63 46.29
CA ALA A 15 -20.36 45.45 47.05
C ALA A 15 -19.37 46.23 46.16
N ALA A 16 -19.35 47.54 46.40
CA ALA A 16 -18.25 48.49 46.20
C ALA A 16 -17.68 48.67 44.78
N CYS A 17 -18.27 49.66 44.11
CA CYS A 17 -17.66 50.45 43.05
C CYS A 17 -16.39 51.15 43.58
N LEU A 18 -15.22 50.75 43.09
CA LEU A 18 -13.97 51.49 43.27
C LEU A 18 -13.41 51.82 41.88
N ILE A 19 -13.65 53.06 41.45
CA ILE A 19 -13.20 53.63 40.19
C ILE A 19 -11.70 53.90 40.34
N LEU A 20 -10.89 53.00 39.78
CA LEU A 20 -9.45 53.20 39.56
C LEU A 20 -9.29 53.61 38.09
N THR A 21 -9.12 54.91 37.87
CA THR A 21 -8.79 55.50 36.56
C THR A 21 -7.38 55.09 36.16
N TRP A 22 -7.27 53.97 35.43
CA TRP A 22 -6.11 53.66 34.61
C TRP A 22 -6.19 54.51 33.34
N THR A 23 -5.19 55.36 33.16
CA THR A 23 -4.92 56.05 31.89
C THR A 23 -4.71 55.00 30.80
N ALA A 24 -5.72 54.79 29.95
CA ALA A 24 -5.66 53.95 28.76
C ALA A 24 -4.63 54.53 27.79
N SER A 25 -3.39 54.06 27.89
CA SER A 25 -2.46 54.07 26.76
C SER A 25 -2.98 53.03 25.78
N GLY A 26 -3.28 53.46 24.55
CA GLY A 26 -3.97 52.66 23.55
C GLY A 26 -3.24 51.36 23.23
N CYS A 27 -3.89 50.23 23.53
CA CYS A 27 -3.54 48.96 22.91
C CYS A 27 -3.91 49.09 21.42
N GLN A 28 -2.93 49.39 20.58
CA GLN A 28 -3.05 49.21 19.13
C GLN A 28 -3.11 47.69 18.91
N GLY A 29 -4.33 47.13 18.93
CA GLY A 29 -4.53 45.78 18.43
C GLY A 29 -4.20 45.81 16.94
N GLY A 30 -3.21 45.03 16.53
CA GLY A 30 -2.91 44.84 15.11
C GLY A 30 -4.13 44.27 14.36
N ALA A 31 -4.09 44.37 13.04
CA ALA A 31 -5.17 43.95 12.17
C ALA A 31 -5.38 42.43 12.20
N ASP A 32 -6.62 42.03 11.96
CA ASP A 32 -7.07 40.63 11.96
C ASP A 32 -6.57 39.86 10.72
N LEU A 33 -6.71 38.52 10.76
CA LEU A 33 -6.39 37.62 9.66
C LEU A 33 -7.04 38.08 8.33
N GLY A 34 -6.22 38.21 7.29
CA GLY A 34 -6.64 38.65 5.95
C GLY A 34 -6.67 40.17 5.74
N ALA A 35 -6.38 40.98 6.76
CA ALA A 35 -6.24 42.43 6.60
C ALA A 35 -4.96 42.79 5.82
N ALA A 36 -5.00 43.89 5.08
CA ALA A 36 -3.81 44.42 4.43
C ALA A 36 -2.80 44.94 5.45
N CYS A 37 -1.53 44.80 5.17
CA CYS A 37 -0.42 45.25 6.02
C CYS A 37 0.76 45.71 5.15
N GLU A 38 1.60 46.58 5.71
CA GLU A 38 2.89 46.95 5.11
C GLU A 38 4.05 46.37 5.91
N THR A 39 3.84 46.18 7.22
CA THR A 39 4.84 45.73 8.17
C THR A 39 4.25 44.73 9.15
N GLN A 40 5.13 43.97 9.80
CA GLN A 40 4.76 43.00 10.84
C GLN A 40 3.92 43.62 11.97
N SER A 41 4.18 44.88 12.34
CA SER A 41 3.45 45.58 13.43
C SER A 41 2.00 45.92 13.07
N ASP A 42 1.62 45.82 11.80
CA ASP A 42 0.26 46.09 11.37
C ASP A 42 -0.68 44.91 11.68
N CYS A 43 -0.14 43.74 12.00
CA CYS A 43 -0.89 42.52 12.27
C CYS A 43 -0.96 42.20 13.77
N ALA A 44 -1.97 41.44 14.19
CA ALA A 44 -2.07 40.96 15.58
C ALA A 44 -0.86 40.08 15.97
N ASP A 45 -0.59 39.94 17.28
CA ASP A 45 0.63 39.30 17.82
C ASP A 45 0.90 37.86 17.36
N GLU A 46 -0.14 37.12 16.93
CA GLU A 46 -0.06 35.74 16.42
C GLU A 46 -0.01 35.66 14.88
N LEU A 47 0.00 36.81 14.22
CA LEU A 47 -0.01 36.95 12.77
C LEU A 47 1.32 37.53 12.27
N GLN A 48 1.51 37.52 10.96
CA GLN A 48 2.61 38.13 10.26
C GLN A 48 2.14 38.83 9.00
N CYS A 49 2.88 39.86 8.58
CA CYS A 49 2.62 40.52 7.31
C CYS A 49 3.37 39.79 6.19
N PHE A 50 2.64 39.03 5.37
CA PHE A 50 3.20 38.26 4.27
C PHE A 50 2.48 38.58 2.97
N ASP A 51 3.23 38.96 1.94
CA ASP A 51 2.71 39.43 0.65
C ASP A 51 1.60 40.51 0.79
N GLY A 52 1.81 41.44 1.74
CA GLY A 52 0.90 42.55 2.02
C GLY A 52 -0.39 42.17 2.76
N VAL A 53 -0.50 40.95 3.29
CA VAL A 53 -1.66 40.46 4.03
C VAL A 53 -1.27 39.84 5.37
N CYS A 54 -2.06 40.08 6.41
CA CYS A 54 -1.89 39.44 7.71
C CYS A 54 -2.28 37.95 7.65
N VAL A 55 -1.32 37.05 7.79
CA VAL A 55 -1.48 35.58 7.82
C VAL A 55 -0.95 35.02 9.15
N PRO A 56 -1.28 33.78 9.55
CA PRO A 56 -0.72 33.20 10.77
C PRO A 56 0.81 33.11 10.70
N GLN A 57 1.47 33.21 11.85
CA GLN A 57 2.90 32.87 11.94
C GLN A 57 3.12 31.43 11.47
N CYS A 58 4.20 31.25 10.70
CA CYS A 58 4.55 29.94 10.18
C CYS A 58 5.11 29.06 11.29
N THR A 59 4.89 27.76 11.15
CA THR A 59 5.53 26.73 11.99
C THR A 59 6.46 25.84 11.18
N ARG A 60 6.31 25.86 9.85
CA ARG A 60 7.06 25.09 8.87
C ARG A 60 7.31 25.94 7.65
N HIS A 61 8.35 25.60 6.91
CA HIS A 61 8.67 26.28 5.67
C HIS A 61 7.54 26.17 4.62
N THR A 62 6.83 25.05 4.58
CA THR A 62 5.67 24.87 3.69
C THR A 62 4.51 25.83 3.97
N ASP A 63 4.46 26.45 5.14
CA ASP A 63 3.40 27.43 5.48
C ASP A 63 3.63 28.77 4.75
N CYS A 64 4.86 29.05 4.30
CA CYS A 64 5.26 30.28 3.62
C CYS A 64 5.08 30.22 2.10
N GLY A 65 4.81 29.05 1.52
CA GLY A 65 4.76 28.84 0.08
C GLY A 65 6.13 28.77 -0.60
N ASP A 66 6.12 28.54 -1.91
CA ASP A 66 7.34 28.37 -2.71
C ASP A 66 8.21 29.64 -2.66
N GLY A 67 9.54 29.48 -2.58
CA GLY A 67 10.47 30.60 -2.55
C GLY A 67 10.70 31.26 -1.18
N HIS A 68 10.13 30.70 -0.10
CA HIS A 68 10.17 31.30 1.23
C HIS A 68 10.52 30.29 2.31
N ILE A 69 11.14 30.75 3.39
CA ILE A 69 11.47 29.96 4.58
C ILE A 69 10.75 30.49 5.81
N CYS A 70 10.32 29.58 6.69
CA CYS A 70 9.91 29.95 8.03
C CYS A 70 11.12 30.10 8.95
N ARG A 71 11.31 31.29 9.51
CA ARG A 71 12.33 31.54 10.53
C ARG A 71 11.90 31.00 11.89
N ALA A 72 12.86 30.90 12.82
CA ALA A 72 12.60 30.41 14.17
C ALA A 72 11.63 31.28 14.99
N ASP A 73 11.39 32.53 14.57
CA ASP A 73 10.41 33.46 15.16
C ASP A 73 9.03 33.39 14.49
N GLY A 74 8.81 32.45 13.56
CA GLY A 74 7.53 32.26 12.89
C GLY A 74 7.25 33.25 11.76
N VAL A 75 8.28 33.98 11.30
CA VAL A 75 8.18 34.91 10.17
C VAL A 75 8.67 34.26 8.88
N CYS A 76 7.89 34.41 7.81
CA CYS A 76 8.23 33.98 6.47
C CYS A 76 9.19 34.98 5.80
N GLU A 77 10.33 34.49 5.32
CA GLU A 77 11.37 35.27 4.67
C GLU A 77 11.57 34.77 3.23
N VAL A 78 11.75 35.70 2.30
CA VAL A 78 12.05 35.40 0.89
C VAL A 78 13.46 34.83 0.80
N VAL A 79 13.61 33.74 0.06
CA VAL A 79 14.92 33.14 -0.20
C VAL A 79 15.56 33.82 -1.40
N GLU A 80 16.75 34.39 -1.22
CA GLU A 80 17.51 35.01 -2.31
C GLU A 80 18.39 33.97 -3.01
N SER A 81 17.95 33.49 -4.19
CA SER A 81 18.73 32.59 -5.04
C SER A 81 18.75 33.06 -6.50
N THR A 82 19.74 32.59 -7.25
CA THR A 82 19.78 32.72 -8.71
C THR A 82 19.87 31.35 -9.37
N VAL A 83 19.44 31.27 -10.63
CA VAL A 83 19.52 30.03 -11.41
C VAL A 83 20.96 29.51 -11.45
N GLY A 84 21.13 28.23 -11.10
CA GLY A 84 22.42 27.55 -10.99
C GLY A 84 23.06 27.59 -9.59
N HIS A 85 22.46 28.29 -8.61
CA HIS A 85 22.89 28.13 -7.22
C HIS A 85 22.66 26.70 -6.75
N ALA A 86 23.62 26.11 -6.04
CA ALA A 86 23.44 24.81 -5.40
C ALA A 86 22.30 24.88 -4.37
N CYS A 87 21.52 23.82 -4.28
CA CYS A 87 20.43 23.67 -3.33
C CYS A 87 20.38 22.21 -2.87
N ASP A 88 19.92 21.97 -1.64
CA ASP A 88 19.71 20.63 -1.09
C ASP A 88 18.22 20.33 -0.86
N ARG A 89 17.37 21.37 -0.90
CA ARG A 89 15.92 21.31 -0.72
C ARG A 89 15.22 22.40 -1.50
N GLU A 90 13.93 22.23 -1.75
CA GLU A 90 13.13 23.19 -2.52
C GLU A 90 13.17 24.62 -1.97
N MET A 91 13.22 24.74 -0.64
CA MET A 91 13.25 26.01 0.08
C MET A 91 14.61 26.72 0.04
N ASP A 92 15.64 26.17 -0.59
CA ASP A 92 16.88 26.91 -0.84
C ASP A 92 16.77 27.77 -2.13
N CYS A 93 15.70 27.58 -2.90
CA CYS A 93 15.43 28.33 -4.12
C CYS A 93 14.35 29.40 -3.87
N GLY A 94 14.57 30.59 -4.42
CA GLY A 94 13.68 31.74 -4.32
C GLY A 94 12.43 31.63 -5.20
N PRO A 95 11.54 32.63 -5.16
CA PRO A 95 10.25 32.57 -5.85
C PRO A 95 10.37 32.30 -7.36
N GLY A 96 9.59 31.34 -7.88
CA GLY A 96 9.60 30.94 -9.28
C GLY A 96 10.78 30.04 -9.68
N GLN A 97 11.51 29.51 -8.70
CA GLN A 97 12.58 28.54 -8.89
C GLN A 97 12.28 27.25 -8.13
N ALA A 98 12.79 26.13 -8.65
CA ALA A 98 12.74 24.83 -8.00
C ALA A 98 14.15 24.25 -7.85
N CYS A 99 14.35 23.41 -6.84
CA CYS A 99 15.60 22.69 -6.65
C CYS A 99 15.59 21.43 -7.51
N VAL A 100 16.31 21.46 -8.64
CA VAL A 100 16.29 20.39 -9.65
C VAL A 100 17.56 19.56 -9.54
N LEU A 101 17.40 18.24 -9.57
CA LEU A 101 18.50 17.28 -9.56
C LEU A 101 19.36 17.40 -10.82
N ASP A 102 20.67 17.25 -10.63
CA ASP A 102 21.59 17.08 -11.74
C ASP A 102 21.38 15.70 -12.40
N ALA A 103 21.73 15.59 -13.69
CA ALA A 103 21.51 14.37 -14.47
C ALA A 103 22.51 13.24 -14.14
N GLU A 104 23.61 13.57 -13.45
CA GLU A 104 24.73 12.67 -13.15
C GLU A 104 25.15 12.85 -11.69
N ASP A 105 25.69 11.79 -11.08
CA ASP A 105 26.36 11.86 -9.78
C ASP A 105 27.80 12.37 -9.99
N ILE A 106 27.95 13.70 -10.03
CA ILE A 106 29.19 14.38 -10.43
C ILE A 106 30.36 14.06 -9.50
N ASP A 107 30.10 13.83 -8.21
CA ASP A 107 31.16 13.58 -7.22
C ASP A 107 31.34 12.09 -6.87
N GLY A 108 30.46 11.22 -7.36
CA GLY A 108 30.53 9.77 -7.23
C GLY A 108 30.29 9.27 -5.81
N ASN A 109 29.59 10.05 -4.99
CA ASN A 109 29.30 9.71 -3.59
C ASN A 109 28.01 8.88 -3.43
N GLY A 110 27.26 8.64 -4.50
CA GLY A 110 25.98 7.95 -4.53
C GLY A 110 24.76 8.82 -4.24
N LEU A 111 24.94 10.14 -4.06
CA LEU A 111 23.90 11.15 -3.86
C LEU A 111 23.96 12.18 -4.97
N LEU A 112 22.81 12.47 -5.56
CA LEU A 112 22.67 13.49 -6.58
C LEU A 112 22.78 14.88 -5.97
N THR A 113 23.58 15.72 -6.63
CA THR A 113 23.57 17.16 -6.41
C THR A 113 22.38 17.81 -7.09
N SER A 114 22.05 19.02 -6.66
CA SER A 114 20.95 19.79 -7.22
C SER A 114 21.28 21.28 -7.30
N SER A 115 20.59 21.96 -8.21
CA SER A 115 20.71 23.40 -8.37
C SER A 115 19.35 24.06 -8.61
N CYS A 116 19.24 25.32 -8.20
CA CYS A 116 18.04 26.11 -8.44
C CYS A 116 17.86 26.37 -9.93
N GLN A 117 16.72 25.97 -10.47
CA GLN A 117 16.33 26.22 -11.86
C GLN A 117 15.01 26.96 -11.89
N LEU A 118 14.64 27.54 -13.03
CA LEU A 118 13.28 28.08 -13.19
C LEU A 118 12.27 26.93 -13.07
N GLU A 119 11.18 27.17 -12.33
CA GLU A 119 10.08 26.20 -12.23
C GLU A 119 9.59 25.80 -13.63
N ALA A 120 9.46 24.50 -13.86
CA ALA A 120 8.89 23.98 -15.09
C ALA A 120 7.36 24.10 -15.07
N PRO A 121 6.69 24.22 -16.22
CA PRO A 121 5.25 23.95 -16.27
C PRO A 121 5.04 22.47 -15.93
N GLY A 122 4.24 22.17 -14.90
CA GLY A 122 4.01 20.78 -14.51
C GLY A 122 3.13 20.62 -13.27
N GLY A 123 2.96 19.38 -12.85
CA GLY A 123 2.27 19.01 -11.62
C GLY A 123 3.06 19.43 -10.38
N VAL A 124 2.33 19.75 -9.31
CA VAL A 124 2.88 19.98 -7.97
C VAL A 124 3.17 18.66 -7.27
N LEU A 125 3.76 18.70 -6.07
CA LEU A 125 4.04 17.53 -5.24
C LEU A 125 2.87 16.52 -5.22
N ASP A 126 3.18 15.23 -5.35
CA ASP A 126 2.25 14.09 -5.39
C ASP A 126 1.36 13.97 -6.66
N SER A 127 1.46 14.92 -7.59
CA SER A 127 0.84 14.78 -8.93
C SER A 127 1.42 13.56 -9.65
N THR A 128 0.59 12.85 -10.42
CA THR A 128 1.07 11.74 -11.26
C THR A 128 1.97 12.25 -12.38
N CYS A 129 3.06 11.55 -12.67
CA CYS A 129 4.00 11.91 -13.72
C CYS A 129 4.54 10.66 -14.45
N ARG A 130 5.09 10.85 -15.65
CA ARG A 130 5.83 9.84 -16.40
C ARG A 130 7.29 10.22 -16.63
N ALA A 131 7.58 11.51 -16.62
CA ALA A 131 8.92 12.07 -16.74
C ALA A 131 9.07 13.32 -15.87
N ASP A 132 10.32 13.72 -15.61
CA ASP A 132 10.68 14.92 -14.86
C ASP A 132 10.01 16.20 -15.38
N ALA A 133 9.89 16.31 -16.71
CA ALA A 133 9.26 17.45 -17.37
C ALA A 133 7.75 17.59 -17.08
N ASP A 134 7.10 16.54 -16.56
CA ASP A 134 5.70 16.60 -16.13
C ASP A 134 5.56 17.28 -14.75
N CYS A 135 6.67 17.51 -14.04
CA CYS A 135 6.69 18.00 -12.67
C CYS A 135 7.25 19.43 -12.61
N ARG A 136 6.57 20.29 -11.85
CA ARG A 136 7.00 21.67 -11.64
C ARG A 136 8.39 21.76 -10.99
N MET A 137 8.68 20.83 -10.08
CA MET A 137 9.99 20.68 -9.41
C MET A 137 11.02 19.89 -10.24
N GLY A 138 10.69 19.51 -11.48
CA GLY A 138 11.61 18.81 -12.39
C GLY A 138 12.01 17.41 -11.93
N THR A 139 11.29 16.79 -10.99
CA THR A 139 11.62 15.46 -10.47
C THR A 139 10.38 14.57 -10.42
N CYS A 140 10.40 13.50 -11.23
CA CYS A 140 9.41 12.44 -11.28
C CYS A 140 10.04 11.12 -10.83
N VAL A 141 9.57 10.57 -9.71
CA VAL A 141 10.04 9.28 -9.20
C VAL A 141 8.82 8.47 -8.75
N ILE A 142 8.84 7.16 -9.00
CA ILE A 142 7.72 6.24 -8.70
C ILE A 142 6.35 6.76 -9.18
N GLY A 143 6.34 7.42 -10.35
CA GLY A 143 5.15 8.00 -10.97
C GLY A 143 4.56 9.20 -10.25
N ARG A 144 5.30 9.82 -9.32
CA ARG A 144 4.89 10.99 -8.55
C ARG A 144 5.89 12.13 -8.67
N CYS A 145 5.37 13.35 -8.74
CA CYS A 145 6.20 14.54 -8.62
C CYS A 145 6.67 14.70 -7.19
N VAL A 146 7.98 14.82 -6.99
CA VAL A 146 8.59 14.89 -5.67
C VAL A 146 9.38 16.19 -5.50
N SER A 147 9.28 16.77 -4.31
CA SER A 147 10.08 17.92 -3.86
C SER A 147 11.31 17.43 -3.12
N LEU A 148 12.46 18.07 -3.32
CA LEU A 148 13.68 17.77 -2.57
C LEU A 148 13.57 18.28 -1.13
N CYS A 149 14.23 17.57 -0.20
CA CYS A 149 14.23 17.87 1.22
C CYS A 149 15.55 17.43 1.87
N VAL A 150 15.86 17.97 3.04
CA VAL A 150 16.92 17.46 3.93
C VAL A 150 16.35 16.95 5.26
N ALA A 151 15.15 17.39 5.63
CA ALA A 151 14.45 17.02 6.86
C ALA A 151 12.93 16.95 6.66
N ASP A 152 12.23 16.30 7.61
CA ASP A 152 10.76 16.19 7.60
C ASP A 152 10.04 17.55 7.64
N GLU A 153 10.70 18.59 8.16
CA GLU A 153 10.17 19.96 8.26
C GLU A 153 10.12 20.67 6.91
N ASP A 154 10.87 20.18 5.91
CA ASP A 154 10.81 20.66 4.53
C ASP A 154 9.62 20.06 3.77
N CYS A 155 8.93 19.07 4.35
CA CYS A 155 7.81 18.38 3.73
C CYS A 155 6.46 18.80 4.34
N PRO A 156 5.35 18.74 3.57
CA PRO A 156 4.01 18.91 4.13
C PRO A 156 3.72 17.94 5.27
N VAL A 157 2.76 18.26 6.15
CA VAL A 157 2.44 17.45 7.35
C VAL A 157 2.16 15.97 7.04
N SER A 158 1.53 15.71 5.89
CA SER A 158 1.19 14.37 5.38
C SER A 158 2.36 13.63 4.73
N HIS A 159 3.51 14.27 4.57
CA HIS A 159 4.70 13.76 3.91
C HIS A 159 5.88 13.67 4.88
N ARG A 160 6.91 12.93 4.47
CA ARG A 160 8.15 12.75 5.21
C ARG A 160 9.32 12.78 4.25
N CYS A 161 10.45 13.29 4.71
CA CYS A 161 11.67 13.29 3.95
C CYS A 161 12.26 11.88 3.95
N THR A 162 12.58 11.35 2.78
CA THR A 162 13.16 10.02 2.65
C THR A 162 14.14 9.94 1.50
N ILE A 163 15.10 9.04 1.63
CA ILE A 163 16.01 8.72 0.54
C ILE A 163 15.24 7.99 -0.56
N MET A 164 15.46 8.40 -1.80
CA MET A 164 14.90 7.80 -2.99
C MET A 164 16.01 7.46 -3.98
N PRO A 165 16.09 6.20 -4.42
CA PRO A 165 17.01 5.82 -5.48
C PRO A 165 16.50 6.31 -6.84
N ARG A 166 17.42 6.62 -7.72
CA ARG A 166 17.20 7.09 -9.09
C ARG A 166 18.14 6.37 -10.04
N GLU A 167 17.58 5.87 -11.14
CA GLU A 167 18.35 5.31 -12.24
C GLU A 167 18.98 6.46 -13.05
N LEU A 168 20.29 6.41 -13.22
CA LEU A 168 21.03 7.34 -14.09
C LEU A 168 21.37 6.67 -15.42
N SER A 169 21.72 5.38 -15.35
CA SER A 169 21.99 4.54 -16.52
C SER A 169 21.65 3.07 -16.21
N PRO A 170 21.69 2.17 -17.21
CA PRO A 170 21.41 0.75 -17.01
C PRO A 170 22.31 0.02 -15.99
N THR A 171 23.39 0.66 -15.54
CA THR A 171 24.35 0.10 -14.57
C THR A 171 24.65 1.04 -13.41
N GLU A 172 24.03 2.22 -13.38
CA GLU A 172 24.37 3.28 -12.42
C GLU A 172 23.11 3.87 -11.81
N THR A 173 23.14 3.95 -10.48
CA THR A 173 22.05 4.47 -9.67
C THR A 173 22.65 5.40 -8.64
N ALA A 174 22.00 6.53 -8.42
CA ALA A 174 22.28 7.42 -7.30
C ALA A 174 21.02 7.59 -6.47
N SER A 175 21.11 8.30 -5.35
CA SER A 175 19.97 8.60 -4.50
C SER A 175 19.85 10.09 -4.26
N PHE A 176 18.69 10.53 -3.80
CA PHE A 176 18.47 11.88 -3.31
C PHE A 176 17.42 11.84 -2.21
N TYR A 177 17.26 12.95 -1.50
CA TYR A 177 16.21 13.06 -0.49
C TYR A 177 15.02 13.81 -1.06
N GLY A 178 13.82 13.28 -0.85
CA GLY A 178 12.61 14.00 -1.21
C GLY A 178 11.37 13.57 -0.43
N CYS A 179 10.33 14.37 -0.58
CA CYS A 179 9.09 14.24 0.18
C CYS A 179 8.15 13.19 -0.42
N LEU A 180 7.89 12.12 0.32
CA LEU A 180 6.86 11.13 -0.01
C LEU A 180 5.75 11.12 1.04
N PRO A 181 4.52 10.69 0.69
CA PRO A 181 3.46 10.46 1.66
C PRO A 181 3.97 9.64 2.85
N ALA A 182 3.61 10.06 4.07
CA ALA A 182 4.06 9.41 5.29
C ALA A 182 3.40 8.03 5.52
N ARG A 183 2.32 7.75 4.80
CA ARG A 183 1.44 6.60 4.94
C ARG A 183 0.68 6.31 3.65
N GLY A 184 0.06 5.14 3.58
CA GLY A 184 -0.72 4.63 2.47
C GLY A 184 0.13 3.84 1.47
N ASN A 185 -0.47 3.63 0.30
CA ASN A 185 0.17 2.95 -0.80
C ASN A 185 0.43 3.91 -1.97
N ILE A 186 1.59 3.77 -2.63
CA ILE A 186 1.85 4.42 -3.92
C ILE A 186 1.72 3.37 -5.01
N VAL A 187 0.88 3.64 -6.01
CA VAL A 187 0.71 2.81 -7.21
C VAL A 187 1.42 3.50 -8.37
N TYR A 188 2.24 2.73 -9.09
CA TYR A 188 3.06 3.21 -10.21
C TYR A 188 3.05 2.20 -11.35
N ASP A 189 2.65 2.63 -12.55
CA ASP A 189 2.73 1.80 -13.75
C ASP A 189 4.13 1.92 -14.38
N ILE A 190 4.84 0.80 -14.47
CA ILE A 190 6.18 0.73 -15.05
C ILE A 190 6.04 0.57 -16.57
N PRO A 191 6.63 1.47 -17.38
CA PRO A 191 6.52 1.39 -18.82
C PRO A 191 7.36 0.22 -19.37
N PHE A 192 6.68 -0.74 -19.99
CA PHE A 192 7.29 -1.86 -20.72
C PHE A 192 7.11 -1.67 -22.22
N THR A 193 8.16 -1.96 -22.98
CA THR A 193 8.14 -1.87 -24.45
C THR A 193 8.52 -3.17 -25.15
N LEU A 194 9.02 -4.14 -24.39
CA LEU A 194 9.47 -5.44 -24.87
C LEU A 194 8.75 -6.55 -24.09
N PRO A 195 8.56 -7.73 -24.70
CA PRO A 195 8.04 -8.91 -23.99
C PRO A 195 8.90 -9.35 -22.80
N TYR A 196 10.17 -8.95 -22.79
CA TYR A 196 11.13 -9.18 -21.72
C TYR A 196 11.97 -7.92 -21.53
N GLN A 197 12.08 -7.44 -20.30
CA GLN A 197 12.84 -6.23 -19.99
C GLN A 197 13.53 -6.35 -18.62
N ARG A 198 14.77 -5.84 -18.57
CA ARG A 198 15.48 -5.55 -17.33
C ARG A 198 15.25 -4.08 -16.99
N PHE A 199 14.96 -3.78 -15.72
CA PHE A 199 14.77 -2.41 -15.24
C PHE A 199 15.18 -2.30 -13.77
N PHE A 200 15.30 -1.07 -13.28
CA PHE A 200 15.46 -0.81 -11.86
C PHE A 200 14.13 -0.48 -11.20
N LEU A 201 13.83 -1.18 -10.10
CA LEU A 201 12.72 -0.85 -9.22
C LEU A 201 13.24 0.03 -8.08
N PRO A 202 12.96 1.35 -8.09
CA PRO A 202 13.38 2.22 -7.02
C PRO A 202 12.57 1.92 -5.75
N VAL A 203 13.25 1.62 -4.65
CA VAL A 203 12.63 1.40 -3.33
C VAL A 203 13.03 2.53 -2.38
N PRO A 204 12.09 3.42 -1.99
CA PRO A 204 12.35 4.51 -1.05
C PRO A 204 12.69 4.03 0.36
N GLY A 205 13.37 4.89 1.13
CA GLY A 205 13.80 4.66 2.51
C GLY A 205 12.69 4.28 3.50
N ARG A 206 11.44 4.65 3.20
CA ARG A 206 10.27 4.37 4.04
C ARG A 206 9.38 3.25 3.52
N ALA A 207 9.66 2.70 2.34
CA ALA A 207 8.89 1.56 1.85
C ALA A 207 9.07 0.37 2.80
N ARG A 208 7.96 -0.19 3.26
CA ARG A 208 7.90 -1.39 4.09
C ARG A 208 7.83 -2.65 3.26
N SER A 209 7.18 -2.54 2.10
CA SER A 209 7.11 -3.58 1.10
C SER A 209 6.85 -2.97 -0.27
N VAL A 210 7.05 -3.78 -1.29
CA VAL A 210 6.61 -3.49 -2.65
C VAL A 210 6.04 -4.76 -3.26
N ALA A 211 4.93 -4.63 -3.98
CA ALA A 211 4.43 -5.68 -4.87
C ALA A 211 4.59 -5.25 -6.32
N LEU A 212 5.04 -6.17 -7.17
CA LEU A 212 4.98 -6.02 -8.62
C LEU A 212 3.90 -6.95 -9.17
N VAL A 213 2.88 -6.35 -9.76
CA VAL A 213 1.83 -7.05 -10.48
C VAL A 213 2.15 -6.97 -11.95
N ALA A 214 2.26 -8.12 -12.62
CA ALA A 214 2.52 -8.20 -14.05
C ALA A 214 1.35 -8.90 -14.73
N GLU A 215 0.81 -8.28 -15.79
CA GLU A 215 -0.34 -8.78 -16.53
C GLU A 215 -0.05 -8.84 -18.03
N ILE A 216 -0.57 -9.86 -18.71
CA ILE A 216 -0.61 -9.99 -20.17
C ILE A 216 -2.01 -10.42 -20.62
N ASP A 217 -2.34 -10.12 -21.87
CA ASP A 217 -3.67 -10.40 -22.42
C ASP A 217 -3.84 -11.87 -22.82
N ASP A 218 -2.80 -12.53 -23.31
CA ASP A 218 -2.84 -13.94 -23.73
C ASP A 218 -2.71 -14.90 -22.53
N PRO A 219 -3.79 -15.60 -22.12
CA PRO A 219 -3.74 -16.54 -21.02
C PRO A 219 -3.03 -17.86 -21.35
N ALA A 220 -2.63 -18.07 -22.61
CA ALA A 220 -1.81 -19.21 -22.98
C ALA A 220 -0.31 -18.98 -22.67
N GLN A 221 0.07 -17.73 -22.39
CA GLN A 221 1.42 -17.36 -21.97
C GLN A 221 1.48 -17.18 -20.46
N LEU A 222 2.66 -17.41 -19.90
CA LEU A 222 2.99 -17.07 -18.53
C LEU A 222 3.55 -15.66 -18.49
N VAL A 223 3.36 -14.96 -17.38
CA VAL A 223 4.05 -13.69 -17.10
C VAL A 223 4.68 -13.80 -15.72
N GLY A 224 5.85 -13.20 -15.52
CA GLY A 224 6.48 -13.21 -14.21
C GLY A 224 7.91 -12.68 -14.21
N VAL A 225 8.48 -12.68 -13.01
CA VAL A 225 9.85 -12.25 -12.76
C VAL A 225 10.81 -13.39 -13.15
N GLY A 226 11.89 -13.04 -13.83
CA GLY A 226 13.00 -13.91 -14.21
C GLY A 226 14.15 -13.87 -13.20
N SER A 227 14.44 -12.70 -12.62
CA SER A 227 15.43 -12.55 -11.56
C SER A 227 15.20 -11.29 -10.73
N VAL A 228 15.63 -11.30 -9.47
CA VAL A 228 15.66 -10.14 -8.57
C VAL A 228 17.02 -10.04 -7.90
N LYS A 229 17.65 -8.88 -8.00
CA LYS A 229 18.90 -8.54 -7.32
C LYS A 229 18.71 -7.32 -6.44
N ALA A 230 19.10 -7.43 -5.18
CA ALA A 230 19.03 -6.37 -4.19
C ALA A 230 20.04 -5.23 -4.50
N PRO A 231 19.88 -4.05 -3.87
CA PRO A 231 20.77 -2.89 -4.11
C PRO A 231 22.24 -3.16 -3.79
N ASP A 232 22.53 -4.02 -2.82
CA ASP A 232 23.90 -4.46 -2.46
C ASP A 232 24.49 -5.49 -3.43
N GLY A 233 23.70 -5.91 -4.42
CA GLY A 233 24.04 -6.90 -5.40
C GLY A 233 23.77 -8.35 -5.01
N THR A 234 23.16 -8.60 -3.84
CA THR A 234 22.72 -9.93 -3.43
C THR A 234 21.61 -10.43 -4.35
N GLU A 235 21.76 -11.64 -4.87
CA GLU A 235 20.73 -12.29 -5.69
C GLU A 235 19.64 -12.86 -4.77
N LEU A 236 18.42 -12.37 -4.92
CA LEU A 236 17.28 -12.75 -4.08
C LEU A 236 16.37 -13.78 -4.74
N TYR A 237 16.41 -13.84 -6.07
CA TYR A 237 15.60 -14.76 -6.86
C TYR A 237 16.20 -14.94 -8.25
N VAL A 238 16.25 -16.19 -8.69
CA VAL A 238 16.42 -16.57 -10.10
C VAL A 238 15.33 -17.57 -10.44
N LEU A 239 14.69 -17.39 -11.60
CA LEU A 239 13.65 -18.27 -12.09
C LEU A 239 14.16 -19.71 -12.20
N PRO A 240 13.67 -20.63 -11.34
CA PRO A 240 14.08 -22.01 -11.41
C PRO A 240 13.45 -22.70 -12.64
N PRO A 241 13.99 -23.84 -13.08
CA PRO A 241 13.42 -24.61 -14.20
C PRO A 241 12.01 -25.16 -13.90
N SER A 242 11.64 -25.29 -12.62
CA SER A 242 10.29 -25.70 -12.17
C SER A 242 10.00 -25.20 -10.76
N ALA A 243 8.72 -25.00 -10.43
CA ALA A 243 8.28 -24.58 -9.10
C ALA A 243 8.54 -25.63 -8.00
N ASP A 244 8.64 -26.92 -8.36
CA ASP A 244 8.87 -28.02 -7.40
C ASP A 244 10.36 -28.37 -7.23
N SER A 245 11.28 -27.49 -7.67
CA SER A 245 12.72 -27.77 -7.59
C SER A 245 13.32 -27.26 -6.27
N ASP A 246 14.36 -27.92 -5.78
CA ASP A 246 15.15 -27.44 -4.63
C ASP A 246 15.65 -26.00 -4.86
N GLU A 247 15.92 -25.62 -6.11
CA GLU A 247 16.32 -24.26 -6.52
C GLU A 247 15.22 -23.23 -6.24
N TYR A 248 13.94 -23.58 -6.45
CA TYR A 248 12.81 -22.72 -6.09
C TYR A 248 12.82 -22.42 -4.59
N PHE A 249 12.96 -23.46 -3.77
CA PHE A 249 12.91 -23.33 -2.31
C PHE A 249 14.18 -22.70 -1.73
N ALA A 250 15.31 -22.74 -2.44
CA ALA A 250 16.55 -22.08 -2.05
C ALA A 250 16.52 -20.55 -2.24
N ASN A 251 15.61 -20.02 -3.06
CA ASN A 251 15.49 -18.58 -3.25
C ASN A 251 14.93 -17.88 -1.98
N PRO A 252 15.57 -16.80 -1.50
CA PRO A 252 15.02 -15.95 -0.42
C PRO A 252 13.65 -15.38 -0.73
N VAL A 253 13.43 -15.00 -1.99
CA VAL A 253 12.12 -14.54 -2.48
C VAL A 253 11.58 -15.59 -3.43
N ARG A 254 10.34 -16.04 -3.23
CA ARG A 254 9.74 -17.05 -4.09
C ARG A 254 8.61 -16.44 -4.89
N SER A 255 8.72 -16.59 -6.20
CA SER A 255 7.71 -16.24 -7.18
C SER A 255 7.84 -17.25 -8.32
N PHE A 256 6.76 -17.48 -9.05
CA PHE A 256 6.79 -18.33 -10.22
C PHE A 256 5.86 -17.75 -11.29
N PRO A 257 6.27 -17.67 -12.56
CA PRO A 257 5.42 -17.17 -13.62
C PRO A 257 4.12 -17.96 -13.72
N THR A 258 3.00 -17.24 -13.80
CA THR A 258 1.65 -17.80 -13.87
C THR A 258 0.92 -17.31 -15.12
N PRO A 259 -0.10 -18.04 -15.60
CA PRO A 259 -0.86 -17.63 -16.77
C PRO A 259 -1.52 -16.27 -16.59
N ALA A 260 -1.36 -15.38 -17.57
CA ALA A 260 -1.92 -14.02 -17.65
C ALA A 260 -1.53 -13.01 -16.55
N VAL A 261 -1.44 -13.39 -15.27
CA VAL A 261 -1.15 -12.48 -14.16
C VAL A 261 -0.22 -13.15 -13.17
N SER A 262 0.85 -12.46 -12.76
CA SER A 262 1.77 -12.89 -11.70
C SER A 262 2.06 -11.75 -10.75
N THR A 263 2.32 -12.08 -9.48
CA THR A 263 2.73 -11.08 -8.47
C THR A 263 4.03 -11.50 -7.79
N LEU A 264 4.94 -10.54 -7.67
CA LEU A 264 6.10 -10.61 -6.78
C LEU A 264 5.81 -9.69 -5.59
N VAL A 265 6.12 -10.14 -4.36
CA VAL A 265 6.08 -9.29 -3.16
C VAL A 265 7.48 -9.29 -2.55
N LEU A 266 7.95 -8.13 -2.09
CA LEU A 266 9.21 -7.94 -1.38
C LEU A 266 8.96 -7.15 -0.09
N PRO A 267 9.52 -7.53 1.07
CA PRO A 267 10.26 -8.77 1.32
C PRO A 267 9.29 -9.96 1.52
N GLN A 268 9.81 -11.19 1.44
CA GLN A 268 9.09 -12.42 1.85
C GLN A 268 9.74 -13.12 3.05
N THR A 269 10.79 -12.52 3.60
CA THR A 269 11.58 -13.03 4.73
C THR A 269 11.30 -12.22 6.00
N ALA A 270 11.83 -12.66 7.13
CA ALA A 270 11.55 -12.10 8.46
C ALA A 270 12.27 -10.76 8.73
N GLU A 271 12.07 -10.19 9.92
CA GLU A 271 12.50 -8.82 10.31
C GLU A 271 13.97 -8.45 10.04
N ASP A 272 14.89 -9.43 10.08
CA ASP A 272 16.32 -9.16 9.84
C ASP A 272 16.63 -8.83 8.38
N ASP A 273 15.74 -9.18 7.44
CA ASP A 273 15.82 -8.91 6.01
C ASP A 273 14.74 -7.89 5.58
N ALA A 274 14.64 -6.79 6.34
CA ALA A 274 13.79 -5.68 5.95
C ALA A 274 14.08 -5.22 4.51
N LEU A 275 13.06 -4.72 3.82
CA LEU A 275 13.22 -4.17 2.48
C LEU A 275 14.31 -3.09 2.50
N VAL A 276 15.40 -3.33 1.76
CA VAL A 276 16.56 -2.44 1.74
C VAL A 276 16.28 -1.28 0.80
N PRO A 277 16.36 -0.02 1.25
CA PRO A 277 16.22 1.12 0.35
C PRO A 277 17.28 1.09 -0.75
N GLY A 278 16.89 1.35 -1.99
CA GLY A 278 17.79 1.32 -3.14
C GLY A 278 17.13 0.83 -4.43
N ALA A 279 17.92 0.74 -5.48
CA ALA A 279 17.45 0.30 -6.80
C ALA A 279 17.61 -1.21 -6.93
N TYR A 280 16.50 -1.95 -6.91
CA TYR A 280 16.51 -3.39 -7.18
C TYR A 280 16.59 -3.62 -8.69
N GLN A 281 17.50 -4.47 -9.15
CA GLN A 281 17.55 -4.86 -10.55
C GLN A 281 16.61 -6.05 -10.77
N ILE A 282 15.63 -5.87 -11.65
CA ILE A 282 14.58 -6.86 -11.92
C ILE A 282 14.56 -7.21 -13.40
N GLU A 283 14.48 -8.50 -13.69
CA GLU A 283 14.16 -9.01 -15.02
C GLU A 283 12.75 -9.58 -15.00
N LEU A 284 11.91 -9.15 -15.93
CA LEU A 284 10.50 -9.52 -15.98
C LEU A 284 10.08 -9.67 -17.45
N GLY A 285 9.28 -10.69 -17.73
CA GLY A 285 8.75 -10.87 -19.07
C GLY A 285 7.57 -11.83 -19.16
N SER A 286 7.11 -12.04 -20.39
CA SER A 286 6.22 -13.12 -20.78
C SER A 286 7.02 -14.34 -21.22
N TYR A 287 6.44 -15.53 -21.05
CA TYR A 287 7.06 -16.83 -21.36
C TYR A 287 6.02 -17.74 -22.03
N ARG A 288 6.44 -18.54 -23.02
CA ARG A 288 5.59 -19.60 -23.60
C ARG A 288 5.58 -20.90 -22.79
N GLY A 289 6.59 -21.06 -21.96
CA GLY A 289 6.81 -22.17 -21.05
C GLY A 289 8.12 -21.93 -20.32
N ILE A 290 8.39 -22.70 -19.27
CA ILE A 290 9.66 -22.61 -18.54
C ILE A 290 10.45 -23.88 -18.89
N PRO A 291 11.70 -23.77 -19.38
CA PRO A 291 12.56 -22.58 -19.42
C PRO A 291 12.55 -21.81 -20.77
N GLU A 292 11.50 -21.93 -21.59
CA GLU A 292 11.45 -21.25 -22.90
C GLU A 292 11.43 -19.72 -22.74
N PRO A 293 12.44 -19.01 -23.27
CA PRO A 293 12.84 -17.74 -22.69
C PRO A 293 11.93 -16.56 -23.00
N GLN A 294 11.08 -16.62 -24.05
CA GLN A 294 10.34 -15.42 -24.48
C GLN A 294 8.94 -15.73 -25.03
N GLY A 295 7.95 -15.17 -24.36
CA GLY A 295 6.62 -14.92 -24.88
C GLY A 295 6.61 -13.82 -25.94
N THR A 296 5.42 -13.49 -26.42
CA THR A 296 5.20 -12.43 -27.42
C THR A 296 4.46 -11.23 -26.86
N ASP A 297 3.80 -11.38 -25.71
CA ASP A 297 3.03 -10.29 -25.11
C ASP A 297 3.94 -9.36 -24.31
N VAL A 298 3.69 -8.06 -24.41
CA VAL A 298 4.37 -7.03 -23.60
C VAL A 298 3.61 -6.90 -22.29
N PRO A 299 4.23 -7.23 -21.13
CA PRO A 299 3.56 -7.11 -19.84
C PRO A 299 3.13 -5.69 -19.52
N ARG A 300 1.95 -5.53 -18.94
CA ARG A 300 1.59 -4.36 -18.12
C ARG A 300 2.10 -4.61 -16.71
N VAL A 301 2.94 -3.73 -16.18
CA VAL A 301 3.55 -3.90 -14.86
C VAL A 301 3.16 -2.74 -13.96
N THR A 302 2.63 -3.05 -12.78
CA THR A 302 2.27 -2.07 -11.75
C THR A 302 3.03 -2.39 -10.46
N ALA A 303 3.73 -1.41 -9.93
CA ALA A 303 4.36 -1.45 -8.61
C ALA A 303 3.44 -0.82 -7.56
N ILE A 304 3.32 -1.46 -6.40
CA ILE A 304 2.51 -1.00 -5.27
C ILE A 304 3.40 -0.98 -4.03
N TYR A 305 3.77 0.21 -3.60
CA TYR A 305 4.63 0.43 -2.43
C TYR A 305 3.77 0.67 -1.20
N LYS A 306 4.03 -0.04 -0.10
CA LYS A 306 3.47 0.29 1.21
C LYS A 306 4.45 1.14 2.01
N LEU A 307 4.01 2.27 2.56
CA LEU A 307 4.92 3.25 3.21
C LEU A 307 4.89 3.25 4.75
N ASP A 308 4.00 2.48 5.36
CA ASP A 308 3.80 2.49 6.80
C ASP A 308 3.37 1.11 7.34
N ASP A 309 3.28 1.02 8.66
CA ASP A 309 3.03 -0.23 9.41
C ASP A 309 1.55 -0.42 9.82
N THR A 310 0.63 0.40 9.30
CA THR A 310 -0.81 0.22 9.47
C THR A 310 -1.25 -1.06 8.78
N ALA A 311 -2.07 -1.83 9.48
CA ALA A 311 -2.41 -3.19 9.10
C ALA A 311 -3.93 -3.36 9.14
N THR A 312 -4.65 -2.58 8.34
CA THR A 312 -6.08 -2.76 8.17
C THR A 312 -6.36 -3.51 6.87
N LEU A 313 -6.99 -4.69 6.97
CA LEU A 313 -7.40 -5.49 5.82
C LEU A 313 -8.89 -5.27 5.54
N ASP A 314 -9.20 -4.57 4.45
CA ASP A 314 -10.57 -4.56 3.94
C ASP A 314 -10.85 -5.90 3.23
N VAL A 315 -12.08 -6.41 3.35
CA VAL A 315 -12.47 -7.71 2.79
C VAL A 315 -13.76 -7.57 1.98
N HIS A 316 -13.72 -8.03 0.74
CA HIS A 316 -14.82 -7.90 -0.22
C HIS A 316 -15.37 -9.30 -0.55
N PHE A 317 -16.56 -9.61 -0.01
CA PHE A 317 -17.23 -10.88 -0.26
C PHE A 317 -18.12 -10.80 -1.49
N TYR A 318 -17.96 -11.75 -2.40
CA TYR A 318 -18.76 -11.91 -3.60
C TYR A 318 -19.49 -13.27 -3.56
N PHE A 319 -20.79 -13.29 -3.80
CA PHE A 319 -21.60 -14.51 -3.75
C PHE A 319 -22.11 -14.87 -5.14
N LEU A 320 -21.85 -16.10 -5.58
CA LEU A 320 -22.50 -16.67 -6.77
C LEU A 320 -23.94 -17.09 -6.43
N ASP A 321 -24.66 -17.62 -7.41
CA ASP A 321 -26.01 -18.11 -7.21
C ASP A 321 -26.01 -19.40 -6.36
N LEU A 322 -26.22 -19.23 -5.06
CA LEU A 322 -26.32 -20.34 -4.09
C LEU A 322 -27.76 -20.78 -3.83
N ALA A 323 -28.72 -20.39 -4.67
CA ALA A 323 -30.09 -20.89 -4.58
C ALA A 323 -30.13 -22.42 -4.66
N ASP A 324 -31.05 -23.04 -3.92
CA ASP A 324 -31.23 -24.51 -3.87
C ASP A 324 -29.95 -25.29 -3.52
N HIS A 325 -28.97 -24.66 -2.85
CA HIS A 325 -27.76 -25.35 -2.43
C HIS A 325 -28.13 -26.51 -1.49
N PRO A 326 -27.60 -27.74 -1.68
CA PRO A 326 -27.98 -28.92 -0.89
C PRO A 326 -27.69 -28.84 0.61
N CYS A 327 -27.07 -27.74 1.07
CA CYS A 327 -26.57 -27.54 2.43
C CYS A 327 -27.08 -26.23 3.02
N VAL A 328 -28.22 -25.77 2.51
CA VAL A 328 -28.91 -24.57 3.00
C VAL A 328 -29.21 -24.64 4.49
N ASP A 329 -29.52 -25.84 5.02
CA ASP A 329 -29.77 -26.04 6.45
C ASP A 329 -28.53 -25.70 7.30
N GLU A 330 -27.34 -26.09 6.86
CA GLU A 330 -26.06 -25.76 7.51
C GLU A 330 -25.69 -24.27 7.37
N MET A 331 -26.27 -23.59 6.37
CA MET A 331 -26.16 -22.14 6.19
C MET A 331 -27.16 -21.35 7.04
N GLY A 332 -28.01 -22.03 7.83
CA GLY A 332 -29.03 -21.41 8.68
C GLY A 332 -30.45 -21.46 8.11
N GLY A 333 -30.70 -22.29 7.09
CA GLY A 333 -32.02 -22.46 6.47
C GLY A 333 -32.39 -21.40 5.45
N GLU A 334 -31.47 -20.48 5.12
CA GLU A 334 -31.63 -19.44 4.11
C GLU A 334 -30.48 -19.50 3.09
N THR A 335 -30.72 -19.00 1.87
CA THR A 335 -29.66 -18.93 0.85
C THR A 335 -28.59 -17.94 1.29
N LEU A 336 -27.31 -18.33 1.20
CA LEU A 336 -26.19 -17.42 1.43
C LEU A 336 -26.03 -16.49 0.22
N ASP A 337 -26.28 -15.20 0.43
CA ASP A 337 -26.16 -14.14 -0.56
C ASP A 337 -25.68 -12.84 0.12
N ALA A 338 -25.52 -11.76 -0.63
CA ALA A 338 -25.06 -10.49 -0.07
C ALA A 338 -25.98 -9.92 1.03
N THR A 339 -27.28 -10.23 1.00
CA THR A 339 -28.25 -9.75 1.98
C THR A 339 -28.22 -10.60 3.25
N SER A 340 -28.30 -11.93 3.12
CA SER A 340 -28.28 -12.85 4.26
C SER A 340 -26.92 -12.87 4.96
N ALA A 341 -25.82 -12.66 4.22
CA ALA A 341 -24.49 -12.53 4.79
C ALA A 341 -24.38 -11.33 5.76
N GLN A 342 -25.20 -10.29 5.63
CA GLN A 342 -25.20 -9.13 6.55
C GLN A 342 -26.02 -9.36 7.83
N VAL A 343 -26.78 -10.45 7.91
CA VAL A 343 -27.63 -10.73 9.07
C VAL A 343 -26.75 -11.05 10.28
N ALA A 344 -26.73 -10.13 11.25
CA ALA A 344 -25.83 -10.18 12.41
C ALA A 344 -25.96 -11.44 13.28
N THR A 345 -27.09 -12.15 13.21
CA THR A 345 -27.34 -13.40 13.94
C THR A 345 -27.05 -14.67 13.12
N GLY A 346 -26.71 -14.54 11.83
CA GLY A 346 -26.41 -15.68 10.97
C GLY A 346 -25.05 -16.30 11.27
N GLY A 347 -24.87 -17.58 10.90
CA GLY A 347 -23.59 -18.30 11.08
C GLY A 347 -22.42 -17.61 10.37
N PHE A 348 -22.67 -17.00 9.21
CA PHE A 348 -21.67 -16.21 8.49
C PHE A 348 -21.06 -15.09 9.35
N GLN A 349 -21.90 -14.27 10.02
CA GLN A 349 -21.42 -13.17 10.86
C GLN A 349 -20.86 -13.66 12.20
N THR A 350 -21.64 -14.51 12.88
CA THR A 350 -21.38 -14.89 14.27
C THR A 350 -20.28 -15.95 14.42
N GLU A 351 -20.01 -16.74 13.39
CA GLU A 351 -18.99 -17.78 13.41
C GLU A 351 -17.87 -17.50 12.40
N PHE A 352 -18.21 -17.38 11.12
CA PHE A 352 -17.19 -17.27 10.07
C PHE A 352 -16.39 -15.97 10.15
N LEU A 353 -17.06 -14.81 10.08
CA LEU A 353 -16.38 -13.51 10.14
C LEU A 353 -15.76 -13.27 11.52
N ARG A 354 -16.41 -13.74 12.59
CA ARG A 354 -15.83 -13.70 13.94
C ARG A 354 -14.52 -14.47 14.03
N GLU A 355 -14.45 -15.69 13.52
CA GLU A 355 -13.22 -16.49 13.54
C GLU A 355 -12.14 -15.87 12.64
N LEU A 356 -12.51 -15.35 11.47
CA LEU A 356 -11.59 -14.62 10.58
C LEU A 356 -10.96 -13.42 11.29
N ASN A 357 -11.77 -12.63 11.99
CA ASN A 357 -11.32 -11.50 12.81
C ASN A 357 -10.37 -11.95 13.94
N VAL A 358 -10.67 -13.06 14.60
CA VAL A 358 -9.81 -13.61 15.67
C VAL A 358 -8.45 -14.02 15.12
N ILE A 359 -8.40 -14.67 13.96
CA ILE A 359 -7.14 -15.11 13.34
C ILE A 359 -6.28 -13.89 12.96
N PHE A 360 -6.84 -12.93 12.21
CA PHE A 360 -6.08 -11.75 11.77
C PHE A 360 -5.69 -10.83 12.94
N ALA A 361 -6.52 -10.72 13.98
CA ALA A 361 -6.17 -9.95 15.17
C ALA A 361 -4.92 -10.51 15.88
N ARG A 362 -4.66 -11.82 15.82
CA ARG A 362 -3.40 -12.41 16.36
C ARG A 362 -2.17 -11.97 15.58
N ALA A 363 -2.36 -11.60 14.32
CA ALA A 363 -1.32 -10.98 13.49
C ALA A 363 -1.22 -9.47 13.65
N GLY A 364 -2.00 -8.86 14.55
CA GLY A 364 -2.07 -7.40 14.67
C GLY A 364 -2.76 -6.72 13.49
N ILE A 365 -3.55 -7.47 12.71
CA ILE A 365 -4.33 -6.97 11.59
C ILE A 365 -5.76 -6.73 12.04
N VAL A 366 -6.27 -5.54 11.73
CA VAL A 366 -7.67 -5.18 11.93
C VAL A 366 -8.41 -5.48 10.63
N VAL A 367 -9.44 -6.32 10.67
CA VAL A 367 -10.36 -6.43 9.53
C VAL A 367 -11.19 -5.15 9.47
N GLY A 368 -11.03 -4.40 8.39
CA GLY A 368 -11.56 -3.07 8.20
C GLY A 368 -12.97 -3.06 7.62
N ASN A 369 -13.12 -2.39 6.47
CA ASN A 369 -14.37 -2.34 5.73
C ASN A 369 -14.67 -3.73 5.16
N VAL A 370 -15.88 -4.22 5.41
CA VAL A 370 -16.36 -5.49 4.88
C VAL A 370 -17.54 -5.23 3.95
N THR A 371 -17.43 -5.62 2.69
CA THR A 371 -18.50 -5.46 1.71
C THR A 371 -19.05 -6.81 1.25
N TYR A 372 -20.30 -6.81 0.78
CA TYR A 372 -21.03 -7.99 0.35
C TYR A 372 -21.70 -7.70 -0.98
N GLU A 373 -21.44 -8.51 -2.00
CA GLU A 373 -21.99 -8.31 -3.34
C GLU A 373 -22.43 -9.65 -3.95
N ASP A 374 -23.59 -9.67 -4.59
CA ASP A 374 -24.00 -10.78 -5.44
C ASP A 374 -23.40 -10.58 -6.83
N VAL A 375 -22.80 -11.63 -7.39
CA VAL A 375 -22.22 -11.57 -8.74
C VAL A 375 -23.34 -11.43 -9.78
N ALA A 376 -23.34 -10.29 -10.49
CA ALA A 376 -24.32 -9.98 -11.53
C ALA A 376 -23.64 -9.67 -12.88
N PRO A 377 -24.19 -10.16 -14.02
CA PRO A 377 -25.31 -11.11 -14.12
C PRO A 377 -24.92 -12.49 -13.55
N LYS A 378 -25.93 -13.32 -13.23
CA LYS A 378 -25.69 -14.70 -12.74
C LYS A 378 -24.75 -15.47 -13.68
N ARG A 379 -23.82 -16.23 -13.10
CA ARG A 379 -22.78 -16.99 -13.80
C ARG A 379 -22.91 -18.50 -13.54
N PRO A 380 -23.97 -19.16 -14.04
CA PRO A 380 -24.16 -20.60 -13.81
C PRO A 380 -23.01 -21.45 -14.38
N ASP A 381 -22.26 -20.89 -15.34
CA ASP A 381 -21.05 -21.49 -15.89
C ASP A 381 -19.89 -21.58 -14.88
N LEU A 382 -19.97 -20.87 -13.75
CA LEU A 382 -18.99 -20.84 -12.66
C LEU A 382 -19.50 -21.47 -11.35
N ASP A 383 -20.73 -21.99 -11.30
CA ASP A 383 -21.30 -22.61 -10.09
C ASP A 383 -20.50 -23.85 -9.63
N GLY A 384 -20.05 -24.65 -10.60
CA GLY A 384 -19.09 -25.74 -10.39
C GLY A 384 -17.72 -25.30 -10.90
N LEU A 385 -17.01 -24.52 -10.10
CA LEU A 385 -15.78 -23.86 -10.51
C LEU A 385 -14.67 -24.88 -10.78
N ASP A 386 -14.27 -25.01 -12.04
CA ASP A 386 -13.03 -25.69 -12.40
C ASP A 386 -11.82 -24.78 -12.10
N ALA A 387 -10.73 -25.34 -11.56
CA ALA A 387 -9.53 -24.57 -11.25
C ALA A 387 -8.96 -23.80 -12.46
N SER A 388 -9.11 -24.34 -13.68
CA SER A 388 -8.70 -23.65 -14.92
C SER A 388 -9.53 -22.40 -15.23
N ARG A 389 -10.72 -22.26 -14.63
CA ARG A 389 -11.63 -21.12 -14.78
C ARG A 389 -11.59 -20.15 -13.60
N LEU A 390 -10.73 -20.39 -12.61
CA LEU A 390 -10.58 -19.50 -11.45
C LEU A 390 -10.35 -18.04 -11.87
N GLY A 391 -9.52 -17.81 -12.89
CA GLY A 391 -9.24 -16.45 -13.37
C GLY A 391 -10.47 -15.73 -13.93
N ASP A 392 -11.40 -16.45 -14.56
CA ASP A 392 -12.65 -15.86 -15.07
C ASP A 392 -13.55 -15.36 -13.94
N LEU A 393 -13.48 -16.02 -12.78
CA LEU A 393 -14.22 -15.67 -11.57
C LEU A 393 -13.59 -14.46 -10.88
N LEU A 394 -12.28 -14.50 -10.63
CA LEU A 394 -11.58 -13.45 -9.89
C LEU A 394 -11.56 -12.11 -10.62
N ALA A 395 -11.57 -12.13 -11.96
CA ALA A 395 -11.69 -10.94 -12.80
C ALA A 395 -13.05 -10.21 -12.65
N LEU A 396 -14.02 -10.79 -11.94
CA LEU A 396 -15.31 -10.14 -11.62
C LEU A 396 -15.21 -9.20 -10.41
N SER A 397 -14.08 -9.19 -9.69
CA SER A 397 -13.87 -8.26 -8.59
C SER A 397 -13.85 -6.82 -9.11
N ASN A 398 -14.48 -5.91 -8.38
CA ASN A 398 -14.65 -4.50 -8.79
C ASN A 398 -14.30 -3.50 -7.67
N ARG A 399 -13.77 -4.00 -6.55
CA ARG A 399 -13.37 -3.21 -5.37
C ARG A 399 -11.87 -3.18 -5.24
N ASP A 400 -11.28 -2.02 -5.52
CA ASP A 400 -9.87 -1.77 -5.23
C ASP A 400 -9.63 -1.75 -3.71
N GLY A 401 -8.40 -2.09 -3.32
CA GLY A 401 -8.01 -2.24 -1.93
C GLY A 401 -8.43 -3.58 -1.31
N GLY A 402 -7.71 -4.00 -0.25
CA GLY A 402 -8.07 -5.20 0.51
C GLY A 402 -7.95 -6.52 -0.25
N ALA A 403 -8.79 -7.49 0.13
CA ALA A 403 -8.83 -8.84 -0.45
C ALA A 403 -10.24 -9.25 -0.87
N SER A 404 -10.36 -9.86 -2.05
CA SER A 404 -11.62 -10.38 -2.58
C SER A 404 -11.80 -11.86 -2.26
N VAL A 405 -13.01 -12.25 -1.82
CA VAL A 405 -13.37 -13.62 -1.46
C VAL A 405 -14.67 -14.01 -2.17
N PHE A 406 -14.60 -14.95 -3.10
CA PHE A 406 -15.74 -15.43 -3.87
C PHE A 406 -16.31 -16.73 -3.28
N PHE A 407 -17.58 -16.71 -2.86
CA PHE A 407 -18.32 -17.91 -2.50
C PHE A 407 -18.94 -18.53 -3.75
N THR A 408 -18.49 -19.74 -4.10
CA THR A 408 -19.01 -20.55 -5.21
C THR A 408 -19.82 -21.72 -4.66
N ARG A 409 -20.70 -22.33 -5.47
CA ARG A 409 -21.47 -23.51 -5.03
C ARG A 409 -20.52 -24.69 -4.75
N THR A 410 -19.64 -25.00 -5.68
CA THR A 410 -18.61 -26.04 -5.49
C THR A 410 -17.35 -25.74 -6.31
N ILE A 411 -16.23 -26.31 -5.91
CA ILE A 411 -14.98 -26.28 -6.65
C ILE A 411 -14.67 -27.72 -7.12
N SER A 412 -14.28 -27.87 -8.38
CA SER A 412 -13.91 -29.15 -9.00
C SER A 412 -12.39 -29.37 -8.91
N PRO A 413 -11.93 -30.57 -8.51
CA PRO A 413 -12.73 -31.74 -8.12
C PRO A 413 -13.43 -31.53 -6.76
N ALA A 414 -14.61 -32.15 -6.61
CA ALA A 414 -15.38 -32.06 -5.38
C ALA A 414 -14.55 -32.48 -4.15
N GLY A 415 -14.64 -31.67 -3.09
CA GLY A 415 -13.81 -31.80 -1.89
C GLY A 415 -12.76 -30.70 -1.76
N LEU A 416 -12.41 -30.02 -2.87
CA LEU A 416 -11.56 -28.83 -2.81
C LEU A 416 -12.32 -27.68 -2.15
N GLN A 417 -11.75 -27.12 -1.08
CA GLN A 417 -12.42 -26.14 -0.24
C GLN A 417 -12.19 -24.71 -0.74
N THR A 418 -10.97 -24.42 -1.22
CA THR A 418 -10.54 -23.08 -1.57
C THR A 418 -9.52 -23.11 -2.72
N LEU A 419 -9.41 -21.98 -3.42
CA LEU A 419 -8.43 -21.72 -4.47
C LEU A 419 -7.96 -20.27 -4.40
N ALA A 420 -6.65 -20.02 -4.52
CA ALA A 420 -6.10 -18.67 -4.66
C ALA A 420 -5.74 -18.38 -6.11
N GLY A 421 -6.00 -17.15 -6.58
CA GLY A 421 -5.71 -16.72 -7.96
C GLY A 421 -4.23 -16.71 -8.34
N GLY A 422 -3.37 -16.64 -7.32
CA GLY A 422 -1.92 -16.69 -7.39
C GLY A 422 -1.41 -16.41 -5.98
N PRO A 423 -0.45 -17.17 -5.43
CA PRO A 423 0.20 -16.83 -4.16
C PRO A 423 1.61 -16.24 -4.42
N PRO A 424 1.85 -14.94 -4.17
CA PRO A 424 0.89 -13.92 -3.75
C PRO A 424 -0.07 -13.48 -4.87
N GLY A 425 -1.20 -12.92 -4.47
CA GLY A 425 -2.17 -12.29 -5.37
C GLY A 425 -1.85 -10.80 -5.50
N PRO A 426 -2.42 -10.10 -6.51
CA PRO A 426 -2.14 -8.70 -6.76
C PRO A 426 -2.81 -7.84 -5.67
N PRO A 427 -2.03 -7.22 -4.78
CA PRO A 427 -2.58 -6.59 -3.59
C PRO A 427 -3.35 -5.32 -3.93
N GLY A 428 -4.62 -5.25 -3.51
CA GLY A 428 -5.44 -4.05 -3.68
C GLY A 428 -5.80 -3.69 -5.13
N VAL A 429 -5.51 -4.57 -6.10
CA VAL A 429 -5.92 -4.40 -7.51
C VAL A 429 -7.12 -5.29 -7.76
N ALA A 430 -8.26 -4.71 -8.13
CA ALA A 430 -9.42 -5.49 -8.55
C ALA A 430 -9.38 -5.87 -10.04
N GLY A 431 -10.26 -6.78 -10.44
CA GLY A 431 -10.53 -7.08 -11.85
C GLY A 431 -9.47 -7.92 -12.56
N THR A 432 -8.39 -8.31 -11.88
CA THR A 432 -7.40 -9.21 -12.49
C THR A 432 -7.82 -10.67 -12.35
N ARG A 433 -7.21 -11.53 -13.16
CA ARG A 433 -7.42 -13.00 -13.10
C ARG A 433 -6.79 -13.64 -11.84
N ALA A 434 -6.10 -12.88 -11.00
CA ALA A 434 -5.49 -13.35 -9.76
C ALA A 434 -6.01 -12.61 -8.50
N SER A 435 -6.94 -11.65 -8.64
CA SER A 435 -7.41 -10.77 -7.56
C SER A 435 -8.34 -11.47 -6.56
N GLY A 436 -7.77 -12.30 -5.68
CA GLY A 436 -8.46 -12.86 -4.53
C GLY A 436 -8.49 -14.38 -4.49
N ILE A 437 -9.48 -14.91 -3.78
CA ILE A 437 -9.65 -16.35 -3.56
C ILE A 437 -11.09 -16.79 -3.84
N ALA A 438 -11.26 -18.06 -4.19
CA ALA A 438 -12.55 -18.73 -4.25
C ALA A 438 -12.71 -19.70 -3.08
N VAL A 439 -13.92 -19.78 -2.54
CA VAL A 439 -14.33 -20.60 -1.41
C VAL A 439 -15.56 -21.41 -1.82
N SER A 440 -15.51 -22.72 -1.58
CA SER A 440 -16.59 -23.66 -1.88
C SER A 440 -17.63 -23.66 -0.75
N ALA A 441 -18.84 -23.19 -1.02
CA ALA A 441 -19.95 -23.22 -0.07
C ALA A 441 -20.37 -24.66 0.29
N ALA A 442 -20.12 -25.63 -0.60
CA ALA A 442 -20.27 -27.06 -0.33
C ALA A 442 -19.42 -27.58 0.82
N THR A 443 -18.38 -26.84 1.24
CA THR A 443 -17.60 -27.20 2.43
C THR A 443 -18.46 -27.24 3.70
N LEU A 444 -19.52 -26.41 3.78
CA LEU A 444 -20.43 -26.38 4.94
C LEU A 444 -21.27 -27.64 5.09
N CYS A 445 -21.39 -28.47 4.06
CA CYS A 445 -22.09 -29.74 4.13
C CYS A 445 -21.41 -30.76 5.07
N TYR A 446 -20.12 -30.56 5.37
CA TYR A 446 -19.31 -31.49 6.15
C TYR A 446 -18.32 -30.80 7.11
N ARG A 447 -18.32 -29.47 7.16
CA ARG A 447 -17.49 -28.64 8.06
C ARG A 447 -18.32 -27.51 8.66
N SER A 448 -17.86 -26.98 9.78
CA SER A 448 -18.48 -25.80 10.39
C SER A 448 -18.02 -24.50 9.74
N TRP A 449 -18.77 -23.41 9.96
CA TRP A 449 -18.38 -22.06 9.59
C TRP A 449 -17.01 -21.64 10.14
N THR A 450 -16.68 -22.07 11.36
CA THR A 450 -15.37 -21.81 11.98
C THR A 450 -14.24 -22.51 11.21
N GLN A 451 -14.46 -23.75 10.75
CA GLN A 451 -13.46 -24.45 9.93
C GLN A 451 -13.30 -23.81 8.56
N LEU A 452 -14.41 -23.41 7.91
CA LEU A 452 -14.37 -22.70 6.64
C LEU A 452 -13.62 -21.36 6.75
N ALA A 453 -13.79 -20.63 7.86
CA ALA A 453 -13.07 -19.39 8.12
C ALA A 453 -11.56 -19.60 8.25
N ARG A 454 -11.12 -20.71 8.85
CA ARG A 454 -9.70 -21.06 8.95
C ARG A 454 -9.10 -21.36 7.58
N THR A 455 -9.76 -22.19 6.77
CA THR A 455 -9.30 -22.47 5.41
C THR A 455 -9.29 -21.20 4.55
N THR A 456 -10.29 -20.33 4.71
CA THR A 456 -10.33 -19.01 4.05
C THR A 456 -9.16 -18.14 4.51
N ALA A 457 -8.88 -18.08 5.81
CA ALA A 457 -7.76 -17.31 6.36
C ALA A 457 -6.40 -17.83 5.87
N HIS A 458 -6.23 -19.15 5.75
CA HIS A 458 -5.03 -19.76 5.17
C HIS A 458 -4.81 -19.27 3.73
N GLU A 459 -5.83 -19.39 2.86
CA GLU A 459 -5.67 -18.95 1.47
C GLU A 459 -5.58 -17.42 1.31
N LEU A 460 -6.27 -16.64 2.15
CA LEU A 460 -6.07 -15.19 2.20
C LEU A 460 -4.63 -14.85 2.59
N ALA A 461 -4.08 -15.50 3.62
CA ALA A 461 -2.70 -15.30 4.02
C ALA A 461 -1.71 -15.66 2.90
N ARG A 462 -1.99 -16.71 2.12
CA ARG A 462 -1.23 -17.04 0.91
C ARG A 462 -1.32 -15.96 -0.16
N SER A 463 -2.53 -15.48 -0.44
CA SER A 463 -2.75 -14.36 -1.36
C SER A 463 -2.05 -13.08 -0.91
N LEU A 464 -1.81 -12.91 0.40
CA LEU A 464 -1.15 -11.74 0.98
C LEU A 464 0.39 -11.85 1.03
N GLY A 465 0.97 -12.98 0.62
CA GLY A 465 2.43 -13.18 0.52
C GLY A 465 3.01 -14.28 1.41
N LEU A 466 2.21 -14.93 2.26
CA LEU A 466 2.72 -16.09 3.00
C LEU A 466 2.80 -17.34 2.13
N GLN A 467 3.72 -18.21 2.48
CA GLN A 467 3.83 -19.56 1.92
C GLN A 467 3.43 -20.57 2.97
N ARG A 468 3.24 -21.82 2.56
CA ARG A 468 3.01 -22.88 3.55
C ARG A 468 4.25 -23.04 4.40
N SER A 469 4.05 -23.23 5.71
CA SER A 469 5.17 -23.40 6.64
C SER A 469 6.03 -24.61 6.29
N VAL A 470 5.38 -25.66 5.80
CA VAL A 470 5.99 -26.84 5.22
C VAL A 470 5.10 -27.32 4.08
N GLU A 471 5.71 -27.57 2.93
CA GLU A 471 5.05 -28.17 1.77
C GLU A 471 4.88 -29.69 1.95
N PRO A 472 3.98 -30.35 1.19
CA PRO A 472 3.75 -31.78 1.30
C PRO A 472 5.00 -32.67 1.10
N ASP A 473 6.02 -32.14 0.41
CA ASP A 473 7.30 -32.80 0.15
C ASP A 473 8.36 -32.53 1.24
N GLY A 474 8.05 -31.69 2.22
CA GLY A 474 8.92 -31.36 3.36
C GLY A 474 9.72 -30.07 3.22
N HIS A 475 9.62 -29.35 2.09
CA HIS A 475 10.27 -28.05 1.97
C HIS A 475 9.64 -27.01 2.90
N LEU A 476 10.48 -26.22 3.58
CA LEU A 476 10.03 -25.18 4.51
C LEU A 476 9.83 -23.83 3.80
N ASP A 477 9.09 -22.91 4.42
CA ASP A 477 9.08 -21.51 3.99
C ASP A 477 10.44 -20.83 4.21
N ALA A 478 10.59 -19.60 3.71
CA ALA A 478 11.81 -18.81 3.87
C ALA A 478 11.92 -18.13 5.26
N LEU A 479 10.96 -18.34 6.16
CA LEU A 479 10.88 -17.65 7.44
C LEU A 479 11.48 -18.54 8.54
N ILE A 480 12.60 -18.08 9.11
CA ILE A 480 13.40 -18.86 10.09
C ILE A 480 12.61 -19.20 11.37
N ASP A 481 11.63 -18.37 11.73
CA ASP A 481 10.84 -18.52 12.97
C ASP A 481 9.51 -19.28 12.78
N THR A 482 9.24 -19.78 11.57
CA THR A 482 8.02 -20.50 11.27
C THR A 482 8.00 -21.88 11.93
N ASP A 483 6.91 -22.16 12.66
CA ASP A 483 6.60 -23.51 13.17
C ASP A 483 6.03 -24.39 12.04
N ASP A 484 6.60 -25.57 11.84
CA ASP A 484 6.17 -26.57 10.84
C ASP A 484 5.09 -27.53 11.36
N THR A 485 4.56 -27.30 12.58
CA THR A 485 3.50 -28.15 13.13
C THR A 485 2.10 -27.79 12.60
N PRO A 486 1.11 -28.71 12.71
CA PRO A 486 -0.28 -28.43 12.37
C PRO A 486 -0.95 -27.31 13.18
N GLN A 487 -0.28 -26.71 14.19
CA GLN A 487 -0.82 -25.55 14.89
C GLN A 487 -0.62 -24.24 14.12
N ASN A 488 0.31 -24.21 13.16
CA ASN A 488 0.53 -23.08 12.28
C ASN A 488 -0.65 -22.93 11.30
N LEU A 489 -1.11 -21.69 11.09
CA LEU A 489 -2.14 -21.37 10.10
C LEU A 489 -1.71 -21.82 8.71
N MET A 490 -0.43 -21.66 8.38
CA MET A 490 0.15 -21.95 7.07
C MET A 490 0.56 -23.41 6.88
N TYR A 491 0.25 -24.30 7.81
CA TYR A 491 0.50 -25.73 7.60
C TYR A 491 -0.31 -26.24 6.39
N PHE A 492 0.28 -27.04 5.50
CA PHE A 492 -0.33 -27.40 4.21
C PHE A 492 -1.66 -28.18 4.31
N SER A 493 -1.97 -28.77 5.46
CA SER A 493 -3.19 -29.57 5.64
C SER A 493 -4.42 -28.69 5.89
N GLU A 494 -5.60 -29.18 5.50
CA GLU A 494 -6.90 -28.55 5.79
C GLU A 494 -7.21 -28.37 7.29
N SER A 495 -6.42 -28.99 8.17
CA SER A 495 -6.55 -28.90 9.63
C SER A 495 -5.49 -28.01 10.26
N GLY A 496 -4.86 -27.13 9.47
CA GLY A 496 -3.97 -26.09 9.97
C GLY A 496 -4.60 -25.31 11.12
N GLY A 497 -3.75 -24.89 12.05
CA GLY A 497 -4.18 -24.22 13.26
C GLY A 497 -4.48 -22.75 13.02
N THR A 498 -4.15 -21.92 14.00
CA THR A 498 -4.45 -20.49 13.99
C THR A 498 -3.26 -19.67 14.50
N ASN A 499 -2.10 -20.30 14.63
CA ASN A 499 -0.87 -19.65 15.06
C ASN A 499 -0.13 -19.11 13.84
N LEU A 500 0.52 -17.97 14.03
CA LEU A 500 1.45 -17.37 13.07
C LEU A 500 2.72 -17.01 13.82
N SER A 501 3.88 -17.26 13.21
CA SER A 501 5.18 -16.80 13.73
C SER A 501 5.28 -15.27 13.72
N LEU A 502 6.33 -14.68 14.31
CA LEU A 502 6.51 -13.22 14.24
C LEU A 502 6.81 -12.78 12.80
N GLY A 503 7.66 -13.52 12.08
CA GLY A 503 7.97 -13.28 10.67
C GLY A 503 6.71 -13.32 9.79
N GLN A 504 5.86 -14.34 9.98
CA GLN A 504 4.61 -14.46 9.22
C GLN A 504 3.65 -13.28 9.48
N ARG A 505 3.55 -12.81 10.73
CA ARG A 505 2.72 -11.63 11.06
C ARG A 505 3.28 -10.37 10.41
N GLN A 506 4.61 -10.22 10.41
CA GLN A 506 5.25 -9.06 9.82
C GLN A 506 4.99 -9.00 8.31
N VAL A 507 5.19 -10.10 7.58
CA VAL A 507 4.89 -10.19 6.13
C VAL A 507 3.44 -9.80 5.84
N LEU A 508 2.47 -10.32 6.62
CA LEU A 508 1.07 -9.96 6.44
C LEU A 508 0.80 -8.48 6.71
N ARG A 509 1.34 -7.92 7.81
CA ARG A 509 1.12 -6.52 8.20
C ARG A 509 1.70 -5.53 7.20
N VAL A 510 2.83 -5.86 6.58
CA VAL A 510 3.45 -5.02 5.56
C VAL A 510 2.92 -5.33 4.16
N SER A 511 1.99 -6.25 3.96
CA SER A 511 1.42 -6.52 2.63
C SER A 511 0.80 -5.25 2.03
N PRO A 512 1.05 -4.88 0.77
CA PRO A 512 0.43 -3.71 0.14
C PRO A 512 -1.10 -3.78 0.03
N ALA A 513 -1.73 -4.93 0.32
CA ALA A 513 -3.18 -5.03 0.42
C ALA A 513 -3.73 -4.33 1.69
N MET A 514 -2.86 -4.04 2.66
CA MET A 514 -3.19 -3.36 3.91
C MET A 514 -3.23 -1.85 3.72
N ARG A 515 -4.20 -1.18 4.35
CA ARG A 515 -4.33 0.29 4.40
C ARG A 515 -4.11 0.91 5.77
#